data_AF-A0AA90NAV0-F1
#
_entry.id   AF-A0AA90NAV0-F1
#
_cell.length_a   1.000
_cell.length_b   1.000
_cell.length_c   1.000
_cell.angle_alpha   90.00
_cell.angle_beta   90.00
_cell.angle_gamma   90.00
#
_symmetry.space_group_name_H-M   'P 1'
#
loop_
_entity.id
_entity.type
_entity.pdbx_description
1 polymer ?
#
loop_
_entity_poly.entity_id
_entity_poly.type
_entity_poly.pdbx_seq_one_letter_code
_entity_poly.pdbx_strand_id
1 'polypeptide(L)' 'MPPKTTEISDEDLEPVADETARQAQRVVAAYATDADECRMLLSMLGIGPKEA' A
#
# COMPACT_ATOMS: atom_id res chain seq x y z
N MET A 1 -16.90 13.31 -26.80
CA MET A 1 -17.03 12.15 -25.90
C MET A 1 -16.05 12.34 -24.75
N PRO A 2 -16.48 12.28 -23.49
CA PRO A 2 -15.52 12.24 -22.38
C PRO A 2 -14.67 10.97 -22.51
N PRO A 3 -13.39 10.98 -22.09
CA PRO A 3 -12.58 9.76 -22.07
C PRO A 3 -13.32 8.73 -21.23
N LYS A 4 -13.44 7.49 -21.75
CA LYS A 4 -14.03 6.39 -21.00
C LYS A 4 -13.15 6.17 -19.77
N THR A 5 -13.69 6.46 -18.58
CA THR A 5 -13.16 5.91 -17.34
C THR A 5 -13.24 4.40 -17.50
N THR A 6 -12.09 3.74 -17.63
CA THR A 6 -12.03 2.28 -17.56
C THR A 6 -12.31 1.94 -16.10
N GLU A 7 -13.50 1.41 -15.84
CA GLU A 7 -13.84 0.84 -14.55
C GLU A 7 -12.97 -0.42 -14.38
N ILE A 8 -11.97 -0.33 -13.51
CA ILE A 8 -11.13 -1.47 -13.12
C ILE A 8 -11.84 -2.09 -11.92
N SER A 9 -12.25 -3.35 -12.06
CA SER A 9 -12.87 -4.09 -10.95
C SER A 9 -11.79 -4.49 -9.95
N ASP A 10 -12.12 -4.59 -8.66
CA ASP A 10 -11.20 -5.11 -7.63
C ASP A 10 -10.67 -6.52 -7.97
N GLU A 11 -11.43 -7.30 -8.75
CA GLU A 11 -11.04 -8.62 -9.24
C GLU A 11 -9.88 -8.59 -10.25
N ASP A 12 -9.65 -7.45 -10.92
CA ASP A 12 -8.55 -7.23 -11.87
C ASP A 12 -7.29 -6.67 -11.18
N LEU A 13 -7.34 -6.41 -9.87
CA LEU A 13 -6.22 -5.89 -9.10
C LEU A 13 -5.36 -7.03 -8.54
N GLU A 14 -4.12 -7.09 -9.00
CA GLU A 14 -3.14 -8.00 -8.41
C GLU A 14 -2.64 -7.45 -7.06
N PRO A 15 -2.46 -8.31 -6.05
CA PRO A 15 -1.87 -7.90 -4.78
C PRO A 15 -0.42 -7.45 -5.00
N VAL A 16 0.03 -6.51 -4.18
CA VAL A 16 1.42 -6.05 -4.20
C VAL A 16 2.37 -7.22 -3.95
N ALA A 17 3.40 -7.33 -4.79
CA ALA A 17 4.44 -8.34 -4.60
C ALA A 17 5.12 -8.15 -3.24
N ASP A 18 5.43 -9.26 -2.55
CA ASP A 18 6.01 -9.20 -1.20
C ASP A 18 7.35 -8.44 -1.16
N GLU A 19 8.12 -8.45 -2.25
CA GLU A 19 9.36 -7.66 -2.35
C GLU A 19 9.08 -6.15 -2.34
N THR A 20 8.06 -5.71 -3.08
CA THR A 20 7.64 -4.32 -3.17
C THR A 20 7.06 -3.86 -1.84
N ALA A 21 6.25 -4.71 -1.20
CA ALA A 21 5.71 -4.45 0.13
C ALA A 21 6.84 -4.23 1.16
N ARG A 22 7.88 -5.07 1.15
CA ARG A 22 9.03 -4.92 2.05
C ARG A 22 9.85 -3.66 1.77
N GLN A 23 10.03 -3.29 0.50
CA GLN A 23 10.71 -2.04 0.14
C GLN A 23 9.91 -0.83 0.63
N ALA A 24 8.61 -0.80 0.36
CA ALA A 24 7.72 0.26 0.82
C ALA A 24 7.69 0.35 2.36
N GLN A 25 7.67 -0.79 3.07
CA GLN A 25 7.77 -0.81 4.54
C GLN A 25 9.05 -0.13 5.04
N ARG A 26 10.20 -0.40 4.41
CA ARG A 26 11.47 0.25 4.78
C ARG A 26 11.45 1.76 4.51
N VAL A 27 10.85 2.17 3.40
CA VAL A 27 10.70 3.58 3.04
C VAL A 27 9.81 4.28 4.07
N VAL A 28 8.62 3.74 4.34
CA VAL A 28 7.70 4.31 5.34
C VAL A 28 8.37 4.39 6.71
N ALA A 29 9.08 3.35 7.15
CA ALA A 29 9.80 3.36 8.42
C ALA A 29 10.94 4.40 8.46
N ALA A 30 11.56 4.73 7.33
CA ALA A 30 12.63 5.73 7.26
C ALA A 30 12.12 7.17 7.24
N TYR A 31 10.90 7.39 6.73
CA TYR A 31 10.32 8.74 6.55
C TYR A 31 9.22 9.09 7.56
N ALA A 32 8.62 8.11 8.23
CA ALA A 32 7.64 8.37 9.27
C ALA A 32 8.28 9.07 10.48
N THR A 33 7.57 10.05 11.01
CA THR A 33 7.99 10.87 12.16
C THR A 33 7.85 10.10 13.46
N ASP A 34 6.88 9.19 13.54
CA ASP A 34 6.58 8.37 14.71
C ASP A 34 5.94 7.01 14.34
N ALA A 35 5.75 6.18 15.36
CA ALA A 35 5.22 4.82 15.20
C ALA A 35 3.74 4.78 14.79
N ASP A 36 2.94 5.77 15.17
CA ASP A 36 1.52 5.84 14.83
C ASP A 36 1.33 6.30 13.38
N GLU A 37 2.11 7.28 12.92
CA GLU A 37 2.19 7.68 11.51
C GLU A 37 2.65 6.52 10.63
N CYS A 38 3.69 5.79 11.04
CA CYS A 38 4.16 4.61 10.32
C CYS A 38 3.05 3.57 10.12
N ARG A 39 2.33 3.21 11.18
CA ARG A 39 1.19 2.26 11.11
C ARG A 39 0.08 2.76 10.19
N MET A 40 -0.26 4.04 10.28
CA MET A 40 -1.28 4.66 9.43
C MET A 40 -0.89 4.55 7.95
N LEU A 41 0.34 4.94 7.60
CA LEU A 41 0.85 4.90 6.22
C LEU A 41 0.91 3.46 5.67
N LEU A 42 1.37 2.51 6.47
CA LEU A 42 1.39 1.10 6.08
C LEU A 42 -0.02 0.54 5.84
N SER A 43 -1.00 0.95 6.67
CA SER A 43 -2.40 0.55 6.52
C SER A 43 -3.04 1.17 5.28
N MET A 44 -2.75 2.44 4.96
CA MET A 44 -3.26 3.09 3.75
C MET A 44 -2.75 2.41 2.47
N LEU A 45 -1.52 1.92 2.51
CA LEU A 45 -0.89 1.20 1.41
C LEU A 45 -1.26 -0.28 1.35
N GLY A 46 -2.01 -0.82 2.32
CA GLY A 46 -2.36 -2.24 2.39
C GLY A 46 -1.16 -3.17 2.67
N ILE A 47 -0.05 -2.62 3.16
CA ILE A 47 1.21 -3.34 3.46
C ILE A 47 1.50 -3.37 4.97
N GLY A 48 0.47 -3.18 5.78
CA GLY A 48 0.52 -3.32 7.23
C GLY A 48 1.09 -4.68 7.65
N PRO A 49 1.61 -4.79 8.89
CA PRO A 49 1.98 -6.09 9.43
C PRO A 49 0.76 -7.02 9.34
N LYS A 50 0.90 -8.10 8.57
CA LYS A 50 -0.10 -9.18 8.56
C LYS A 50 -0.05 -9.78 9.96
N GLU A 51 -1.19 -9.76 10.66
CA GLU A 51 -1.29 -10.41 11.98
C GLU A 51 -0.75 -11.84 11.87
N ALA A 52 0.15 -12.20 12.79
CA ALA A 52 0.88 -13.46 12.78
C ALA A 52 -0.03 -14.68 13.03
#